data_AF-A0A1C7DQT8-F1
#
_entry.id   AF-A0A1C7DQT8-F1
#
_cell.length_a   1.000
_cell.length_b   1.000
_cell.length_c   1.000
_cell.angle_alpha   90.00
_cell.angle_beta   90.00
_cell.angle_gamma   90.00
#
_symmetry.space_group_name_H-M   'P 1'
#
loop_
_entity.id
_entity.type
_entity.pdbx_description
1 polymer ?
#
loop_
_entity_poly.entity_id
_entity_poly.type
_entity_poly.pdbx_seq_one_letter_code
_entity_poly.pdbx_strand_id
1 'polypeptide(L)'
;MEIVPKKDLLKDRYGNYYMVSYASKKSLTIVNAAMYHAFNQILDEELVKKVKAKYPNDVACGKYFADLVHEQIEQMNNSNESGTIYDIEDVKKEYDLHMKPLYDDSFHL
;
A
#
# COMPACT_ATOMS: atom_id res chain seq x y z
N MET A 1 19.53 -3.33 -4.00
CA MET A 1 18.47 -2.67 -3.21
C MET A 1 18.16 -3.52 -1.98
N GLU A 2 17.80 -2.93 -0.83
CA GLU A 2 17.33 -3.69 0.35
C GLU A 2 15.94 -3.18 0.73
N ILE A 3 14.92 -4.03 0.52
CA ILE A 3 13.52 -3.69 0.74
C ILE A 3 13.04 -4.20 2.09
N VAL A 4 12.35 -3.35 2.84
CA VAL A 4 11.79 -3.61 4.16
C VAL A 4 10.27 -3.83 4.06
N PRO A 5 9.78 -5.07 4.28
CA PRO A 5 8.35 -5.35 4.26
C PRO A 5 7.56 -4.53 5.27
N LYS A 6 6.31 -4.21 4.91
CA LYS A 6 5.34 -3.44 5.70
C LYS A 6 5.75 -1.98 5.98
N LYS A 7 6.87 -1.54 5.40
CA LYS A 7 7.35 -0.16 5.46
C LYS A 7 7.46 0.45 4.06
N ASP A 8 8.12 -0.28 3.16
CA ASP A 8 8.42 0.25 1.84
C ASP A 8 7.23 0.13 0.87
N LEU A 9 7.14 1.12 -0.01
CA LEU A 9 6.14 1.19 -1.07
C LEU A 9 6.82 1.11 -2.43
N LEU A 10 6.13 0.50 -3.40
CA LEU A 10 6.49 0.56 -4.81
C LEU A 10 5.50 1.46 -5.54
N LYS A 11 5.98 2.34 -6.40
CA LYS A 11 5.16 3.21 -7.25
C LYS A 11 5.26 2.78 -8.70
N ASP A 12 4.12 2.60 -9.37
CA ASP A 12 4.11 2.40 -10.82
C ASP A 12 4.00 3.72 -11.61
N ARG A 13 4.21 3.61 -12.93
CA ARG A 13 4.10 4.73 -13.86
C ARG A 13 2.72 5.38 -13.94
N TYR A 14 1.67 4.69 -13.47
CA TYR A 14 0.30 5.19 -13.45
C TYR A 14 -0.06 5.89 -12.13
N GLY A 15 0.89 5.94 -11.18
CA GLY A 15 0.67 6.54 -9.87
C GLY A 15 -0.01 5.61 -8.87
N ASN A 16 -0.13 4.31 -9.15
CA ASN A 16 -0.55 3.35 -8.15
C ASN A 16 0.61 3.03 -7.21
N TYR A 17 0.26 2.81 -5.94
CA TYR A 17 1.20 2.43 -4.90
C TYR A 17 0.90 1.01 -4.42
N TYR A 18 1.96 0.26 -4.17
CA TYR A 18 1.91 -1.11 -3.71
C TYR A 18 2.73 -1.26 -2.44
N MET A 19 2.12 -1.84 -1.41
CA MET A 19 2.80 -2.21 -0.17
C MET A 19 3.56 -3.51 -0.37
N VAL A 20 4.84 -3.54 0.01
CA VAL A 20 5.61 -4.78 0.10
C VAL A 20 5.16 -5.54 1.36
N SER A 21 4.35 -6.57 1.19
CA SER A 21 3.82 -7.38 2.31
C SER A 21 4.80 -8.45 2.81
N TYR A 22 5.69 -8.92 1.93
CA TYR A 22 6.70 -9.93 2.23
C TYR A 22 7.91 -9.75 1.30
N ALA A 23 9.11 -10.04 1.83
CA ALA A 23 10.35 -10.05 1.07
C ALA A 23 11.13 -11.33 1.33
N SER A 24 11.63 -11.93 0.23
CA SER A 24 12.62 -13.00 0.23
C SER A 24 13.92 -12.49 -0.43
N LYS A 25 14.94 -13.36 -0.55
CA LYS A 25 16.22 -12.99 -1.19
C LYS A 25 16.09 -12.49 -2.63
N LYS A 26 15.10 -12.96 -3.39
CA LYS A 26 14.93 -12.63 -4.82
C LYS A 26 13.48 -12.40 -5.24
N SER A 27 12.54 -12.47 -4.31
CA SER A 27 11.13 -12.25 -4.62
C SER A 27 10.45 -11.38 -3.59
N LEU A 28 9.48 -10.61 -4.05
CA LEU A 28 8.67 -9.74 -3.22
C LEU A 28 7.19 -10.05 -3.45
N THR A 29 6.42 -10.00 -2.37
CA THR A 29 4.96 -10.06 -2.48
C THR A 29 4.38 -8.69 -2.23
N ILE A 30 3.74 -8.12 -3.25
CA ILE A 30 3.19 -6.77 -3.22
C ILE A 30 1.66 -6.80 -3.23
N VAL A 31 1.04 -5.81 -2.59
CA VAL A 31 -0.41 -5.63 -2.53
C VAL A 31 -0.72 -4.18 -2.85
N ASN A 32 -1.77 -3.89 -3.61
CA ASN A 32 -2.21 -2.50 -3.78
C ASN A 32 -2.36 -1.83 -2.40
N ALA A 33 -1.79 -0.64 -2.21
CA ALA A 33 -1.67 -0.03 -0.89
C ALA A 33 -3.03 0.31 -0.27
N ALA A 34 -4.02 0.75 -1.07
CA ALA A 34 -5.37 1.02 -0.57
C ALA A 34 -6.05 -0.26 -0.10
N MET A 35 -5.86 -1.36 -0.84
CA MET A 35 -6.35 -2.68 -0.46
C MET A 35 -5.65 -3.23 0.78
N TYR A 36 -4.34 -3.00 0.91
CA TYR A 36 -3.59 -3.35 2.10
C TYR A 36 -4.16 -2.64 3.35
N HIS A 37 -4.48 -1.35 3.25
CA HIS A 37 -5.16 -0.63 4.34
C HIS A 37 -6.55 -1.20 4.61
N ALA A 38 -7.34 -1.46 3.56
CA ALA A 38 -8.68 -2.01 3.70
C ALA A 38 -8.71 -3.37 4.42
N PHE A 39 -7.80 -4.28 4.07
CA PHE A 39 -7.72 -5.60 4.70
C PHE A 39 -7.17 -5.60 6.13
N ASN A 40 -6.60 -4.47 6.58
CA ASN A 40 -6.13 -4.29 7.96
C ASN A 40 -7.14 -3.55 8.84
N GLN A 41 -8.36 -3.33 8.37
CA GLN A 41 -9.44 -2.71 9.14
C GLN A 41 -10.61 -3.68 9.28
N ILE A 42 -11.27 -3.64 10.44
CA ILE A 42 -12.55 -4.32 10.66
C ILE A 42 -13.65 -3.32 10.34
N LEU A 43 -14.65 -3.74 9.56
CA LEU A 43 -15.82 -2.93 9.27
C LEU A 43 -16.77 -2.96 10.48
N ASP A 44 -16.52 -2.08 11.45
CA ASP A 44 -17.30 -1.95 12.68
C ASP A 44 -17.72 -0.49 12.95
N GLU A 45 -18.42 -0.28 14.05
CA GLU A 45 -18.86 1.06 14.47
C GLU A 45 -17.69 2.00 14.82
N GLU A 46 -16.54 1.46 15.26
CA GLU A 46 -15.37 2.27 15.56
C GLU A 46 -14.76 2.86 14.29
N LEU A 47 -14.65 2.05 13.23
CA LEU A 47 -14.22 2.51 11.92
C LEU A 47 -15.17 3.59 11.39
N VAL A 48 -16.49 3.37 11.48
CA VAL A 48 -17.48 4.36 11.03
C VAL A 48 -17.32 5.68 11.79
N LYS A 49 -17.10 5.64 13.11
CA LYS A 49 -16.84 6.84 13.93
C LYS A 49 -15.56 7.57 13.49
N LYS A 50 -14.46 6.84 13.24
CA LYS A 50 -13.20 7.41 12.74
C LYS A 50 -13.39 8.11 11.40
N VAL A 51 -14.12 7.48 10.46
CA VAL A 51 -14.41 8.06 9.15
C VAL A 51 -15.25 9.33 9.31
N LYS A 52 -16.34 9.30 10.09
CA LYS A 52 -17.19 10.48 10.32
C LYS A 52 -16.48 11.62 11.05
N ALA A 53 -15.48 11.32 11.88
CA ALA A 53 -14.67 12.35 12.52
C ALA A 53 -13.68 13.02 11.55
N LYS A 54 -13.22 12.28 10.52
CA LYS A 54 -12.26 12.76 9.52
C LYS A 54 -12.91 13.61 8.42
N TYR A 55 -14.16 13.32 8.05
CA TYR A 55 -14.84 14.00 6.95
C TYR A 55 -16.08 14.77 7.41
N PRO A 56 -16.30 15.99 6.91
CA PRO A 56 -17.49 16.77 7.22
C PRO A 56 -18.77 16.24 6.56
N ASN A 57 -18.63 15.35 5.57
CA ASN A 57 -19.73 14.77 4.79
C ASN A 57 -19.50 13.25 4.64
N ASP A 58 -20.55 12.53 4.24
CA ASP A 58 -20.43 11.12 3.89
C ASP A 58 -19.50 10.92 2.67
N VAL A 59 -18.64 9.90 2.74
CA VAL A 59 -17.67 9.58 1.70
C VAL A 59 -17.74 8.10 1.34
N ALA A 60 -17.41 7.76 0.10
CA ALA A 60 -17.26 6.37 -0.31
C ALA A 60 -16.09 5.70 0.44
N CYS A 61 -16.24 4.43 0.83
CA CYS A 61 -15.19 3.69 1.53
C CYS A 61 -13.85 3.69 0.77
N GLY A 62 -13.90 3.59 -0.55
CA GLY A 62 -12.71 3.66 -1.41
C GLY A 62 -11.94 4.97 -1.26
N LYS A 63 -12.63 6.10 -1.08
CA LYS A 63 -11.98 7.41 -0.82
C LYS A 63 -11.22 7.38 0.49
N TYR A 64 -11.81 6.83 1.55
CA TYR A 64 -11.15 6.75 2.85
C TYR A 64 -9.82 5.99 2.78
N PHE A 65 -9.81 4.80 2.16
CA PHE A 65 -8.58 4.01 2.03
C PHE A 65 -7.56 4.64 1.08
N ALA A 66 -7.99 5.32 0.02
CA ALA A 66 -7.10 6.09 -0.84
C ALA A 66 -6.44 7.26 -0.08
N ASP A 67 -7.21 7.97 0.76
CA ASP A 67 -6.68 9.06 1.57
C ASP A 67 -5.68 8.54 2.63
N LEU A 68 -5.87 7.32 3.18
CA LEU A 68 -4.87 6.70 4.06
C LEU A 68 -3.54 6.40 3.35
N VAL A 69 -3.59 5.98 2.08
CA VAL A 69 -2.36 5.81 1.26
C VAL A 69 -1.67 7.15 1.06
N HIS A 70 -2.45 8.20 0.74
CA HIS A 70 -1.90 9.54 0.57
C HIS A 70 -1.22 10.05 1.85
N GLU A 71 -1.86 9.90 3.01
CA GLU A 71 -1.28 10.25 4.30
C GLU A 71 0.00 9.49 4.61
N GLN A 72 0.05 8.19 4.30
CA GLN A 72 1.27 7.40 4.44
C GLN A 72 2.40 7.94 3.56
N ILE A 73 2.13 8.29 2.29
CA ILE A 73 3.13 8.85 1.37
C ILE A 73 3.65 10.19 1.89
N GLU A 74 2.76 11.08 2.35
CA GLU A 74 3.16 12.36 2.93
C GLU A 74 4.04 12.17 4.17
N GLN A 75 3.72 11.20 5.03
CA GLN A 75 4.56 10.87 6.19
C GLN A 75 5.94 10.36 5.77
N MET A 76 6.01 9.49 4.75
CA MET A 76 7.28 8.98 4.22
C MET A 76 8.15 10.07 3.60
N ASN A 77 7.55 11.06 2.94
CA ASN A 77 8.30 12.18 2.36
C ASN A 77 8.82 13.15 3.42
N ASN A 78 8.12 13.29 4.55
CA ASN A 78 8.46 14.24 5.61
C ASN A 78 9.31 13.64 6.74
N SER A 79 9.45 12.31 6.82
CA SER A 79 10.17 11.61 7.89
C SER A 79 11.07 10.50 7.34
N ASN A 80 12.37 10.60 7.64
CA ASN A 80 13.38 9.60 7.24
C ASN A 80 13.19 8.21 7.89
N GLU A 81 12.28 8.06 8.86
CA GLU A 81 12.07 6.79 9.58
C GLU A 81 10.93 5.93 9.02
N SER A 82 10.18 6.43 8.03
CA SER A 82 8.88 5.85 7.62
C SER A 82 8.95 4.86 6.45
N GLY A 83 10.15 4.48 6.01
CA GLY A 83 10.37 3.59 4.85
C GLY A 83 10.68 4.37 3.56
N THR A 84 10.92 3.63 2.48
CA THR A 84 11.29 4.20 1.17
C THR A 84 10.22 3.91 0.11
N ILE A 85 10.01 4.88 -0.79
CA ILE A 85 9.15 4.70 -1.97
C ILE A 85 10.06 4.46 -3.18
N TYR A 86 10.00 3.28 -3.78
CA TYR A 86 10.79 2.90 -4.95
C TYR A 86 9.97 2.94 -6.23
N ASP A 87 10.64 3.14 -7.37
CA ASP A 87 10.04 2.89 -8.69
C ASP A 87 9.92 1.38 -8.92
N ILE A 88 8.71 0.91 -9.23
CA ILE A 88 8.45 -0.52 -9.43
C ILE A 88 9.26 -1.11 -10.59
N GLU A 89 9.56 -0.31 -11.62
CA GLU A 89 10.32 -0.77 -12.79
C GLU A 89 11.80 -0.97 -12.47
N ASP A 90 12.34 -0.23 -11.50
CA ASP A 90 13.68 -0.48 -10.97
C ASP A 90 13.72 -1.72 -10.09
N VAL A 91 12.70 -1.92 -9.27
CA VAL A 91 12.61 -3.10 -8.38
C VAL A 91 12.50 -4.40 -9.16
N LYS A 92 11.75 -4.42 -10.27
CA LYS A 92 11.62 -5.60 -11.17
C LYS A 92 12.95 -6.06 -11.77
N LYS A 93 13.97 -5.20 -11.83
CA LYS A 93 15.31 -5.58 -12.32
C LYS A 93 16.06 -6.45 -11.32
N GLU A 94 15.72 -6.34 -10.04
CA GLU A 94 16.40 -7.03 -8.94
C GLU A 94 15.56 -8.15 -8.31
N TYR A 95 14.22 -8.04 -8.37
CA TYR A 95 13.29 -8.95 -7.70
C TYR A 95 12.20 -9.47 -8.64
N ASP A 96 11.80 -10.73 -8.43
CA ASP A 96 10.56 -11.30 -8.96
C ASP A 96 9.36 -10.76 -8.14
N LEU A 97 8.41 -10.10 -8.80
CA LEU A 97 7.29 -9.46 -8.13
C LEU A 97 6.04 -10.33 -8.22
N HIS A 98 5.57 -10.81 -7.07
CA HIS A 98 4.28 -11.47 -6.95
C HIS A 98 3.25 -10.47 -6.46
N MET A 99 2.32 -10.08 -7.32
CA MET A 99 1.21 -9.24 -6.89
C MET A 99 0.11 -10.12 -6.33
N LYS A 100 -0.33 -9.83 -5.10
CA LYS A 100 -1.56 -10.44 -4.58
C LYS A 100 -2.75 -9.84 -5.34
N PRO A 101 -3.48 -10.65 -6.10
CA PRO A 101 -4.71 -10.22 -6.75
C PRO A 101 -5.81 -10.00 -5.73
N LEU A 102 -6.88 -9.36 -6.19
CA LEU A 102 -8.07 -9.09 -5.38
C LEU A 102 -8.99 -10.31 -5.24
N TYR A 103 -9.09 -11.15 -6.27
CA TYR A 103 -10.13 -12.17 -6.36
C TYR A 103 -9.67 -13.52 -6.94
N ASP A 104 -8.43 -13.65 -7.44
CA ASP A 104 -7.98 -14.82 -8.22
C ASP A 104 -6.62 -15.38 -7.70
N ASP A 105 -6.03 -16.35 -8.39
CA ASP A 105 -4.70 -16.89 -8.05
C ASP A 105 -3.56 -15.89 -8.30
N SER A 106 -2.51 -15.98 -7.49
CA SER A 106 -1.39 -15.01 -7.46
C SER A 106 -0.78 -14.81 -8.85
N PHE A 107 -0.60 -13.54 -9.28
CA PHE A 107 -0.04 -13.21 -10.59
C PHE A 107 1.42 -12.76 -10.48
N HIS A 108 2.25 -13.21 -11.41
CA HIS A 108 3.66 -12.82 -11.54
C HIS A 108 3.79 -11.61 -12.46
N LEU A 109 4.44 -10.54 -11.99
CA LEU A 109 4.64 -9.29 -12.73
C LEU A 109 6.05 -9.13 -13.28
#